data_AF-A0AA38VK60-F1
#
_entry.id   AF-A0AA38VK60-F1
#
_cell.length_a   1.000
_cell.length_b   1.000
_cell.length_c   1.000
_cell.angle_alpha   90.00
_cell.angle_beta   90.00
_cell.angle_gamma   90.00
#
_symmetry.space_group_name_H-M   'P 1'
#
loop_
_entity.id
_entity.type
_entity.pdbx_description
1 polymer ?
#
loop_
_entity_poly.entity_id
_entity_poly.type
_entity_poly.pdbx_seq_one_letter_code
_entity_poly.pdbx_strand_id
1 'polypeptide(L)'
;MHEMIRQDCLPGDSLTPKLLELVEESMLLEEPKDRKSARVLHEKFVKILGTFEQESGLSSSMLSPLPNEVDRSSTLNRSNEETLQPQSPGPAASKMGRFKDGLKRGVGQAAASIAALRNSPTTPELPPRRPVLAPIQGHGEPRSMSDPTPENAMNVPSPTISGPAFPHRHSLVVPGLGIRSPSATSSVASFESHLVPSLDNLYLSLAEAREWKMGKKAYDLTKARDSNKIISSLQAELVRREHIFLVETSIKMKAHAARVLEAFDTLAYIAKKDKNKVQLAFTSTLEEKIHGSTEISPLMKVLQECGYDQLGCFMEEKLTWLVDNILIERLVPETLPPSTSRRRPSDARPLQNHPISLIVFTDGRWGDDTDGAVGVQNAIQRLIDCVKQHNLPRTRIMIQFIQFGDDEIGKRHLKYLVDYAKSQNCDIVDTTSIDGNICSMMIGSINHKHGSEEVESPNNGLPRSFAESEGVVTNGDGLS
;
A
#
# COMPACT_ATOMS: atom_id res chain seq x y z
N MET A 1 29.01 28.92 1.19
CA MET A 1 28.78 27.67 0.44
C MET A 1 27.97 27.91 -0.82
N HIS A 2 26.72 28.40 -0.76
CA HIS A 2 25.92 28.67 -1.97
C HIS A 2 26.59 29.62 -2.95
N GLU A 3 27.26 30.67 -2.45
CA GLU A 3 28.03 31.58 -3.30
C GLU A 3 29.17 30.89 -4.06
N MET A 4 29.82 29.89 -3.45
CA MET A 4 30.84 29.09 -4.15
C MET A 4 30.20 28.22 -5.23
N ILE A 5 29.06 27.58 -4.93
CA ILE A 5 28.34 26.77 -5.92
C ILE A 5 27.93 27.63 -7.12
N ARG A 6 27.48 28.88 -6.89
CA ARG A 6 27.17 29.83 -7.97
C ARG A 6 28.39 30.18 -8.83
N GLN A 7 29.54 30.39 -8.20
CA GLN A 7 30.80 30.70 -8.89
C GLN A 7 31.33 29.51 -9.69
N ASP A 8 31.06 28.30 -9.23
CA ASP A 8 31.50 27.04 -9.86
C ASP A 8 30.46 26.48 -10.86
N CYS A 9 29.31 27.14 -11.05
CA CYS A 9 28.31 26.73 -12.04
C CYS A 9 28.89 26.78 -13.46
N LEU A 10 28.62 25.72 -14.24
CA LEU A 10 29.04 25.66 -15.64
C LEU A 10 28.39 26.79 -16.45
N PRO A 11 29.12 27.41 -17.41
CA PRO A 11 28.51 28.36 -18.33
C PRO A 11 27.34 27.72 -19.09
N GLY A 12 26.12 28.25 -18.87
CA GLY A 12 24.88 27.72 -19.43
C GLY A 12 24.00 26.94 -18.45
N ASP A 13 24.46 26.68 -17.22
CA ASP A 13 23.61 26.13 -16.17
C ASP A 13 22.68 27.20 -15.59
N SER A 14 21.46 27.28 -16.14
CA SER A 14 20.40 28.16 -15.62
C SER A 14 19.52 27.51 -14.54
N LEU A 15 19.72 26.22 -14.26
CA LEU A 15 18.90 25.48 -13.29
C LEU A 15 19.45 25.65 -11.88
N THR A 16 20.75 25.40 -11.68
CA THR A 16 21.39 25.42 -10.37
C THR A 16 21.23 26.78 -9.65
N PRO A 17 21.40 27.94 -10.30
CA PRO A 17 21.17 29.23 -9.65
C PRO A 17 19.73 29.42 -9.16
N LYS A 18 18.73 29.02 -9.95
CA LYS A 18 17.30 29.10 -9.60
C LYS A 18 16.95 28.18 -8.42
N LEU A 19 17.58 27.01 -8.34
CA LEU A 19 17.40 26.09 -7.21
C LEU A 19 18.04 26.61 -5.93
N LEU A 20 19.24 27.20 -5.99
CA LEU A 20 19.88 27.81 -4.82
C LEU A 20 19.08 29.00 -4.30
N GLU A 21 18.54 29.83 -5.19
CA GLU A 21 17.63 30.93 -4.84
C GLU A 21 16.38 30.42 -4.11
N LEU A 22 15.76 29.33 -4.61
CA LEU A 22 14.63 28.70 -3.92
C LEU A 22 14.97 28.28 -2.49
N VAL A 23 16.13 27.64 -2.28
CA VAL A 23 16.58 27.18 -0.96
C VAL A 23 16.84 28.37 -0.03
N GLU A 24 17.50 29.42 -0.50
CA GLU A 24 17.77 30.62 0.30
C GLU A 24 16.48 31.36 0.69
N GLU A 25 15.60 31.61 -0.27
CA GLU A 25 14.36 32.35 -0.04
C GLU A 25 13.33 31.60 0.81
N SER A 26 13.42 30.27 0.88
CA SER A 26 12.31 29.45 1.36
C SER A 26 12.70 28.47 2.46
N MET A 27 13.97 28.08 2.58
CA MET A 27 14.44 27.13 3.60
C MET A 27 15.41 27.74 4.60
N LEU A 28 16.24 28.70 4.19
CA LEU A 28 17.30 29.27 5.02
C LEU A 28 16.92 30.61 5.69
N LEU A 29 15.63 30.84 5.90
CA LEU A 29 15.14 32.01 6.63
C LEU A 29 15.47 31.91 8.13
N GLU A 30 15.81 33.04 8.74
CA GLU A 30 16.20 33.15 10.16
C GLU A 30 15.12 32.58 11.07
N GLU A 31 13.88 33.00 10.84
CA GLU A 31 12.71 32.60 11.63
C GLU A 31 12.08 31.32 11.04
N PRO A 32 11.97 30.23 11.81
CA PRO A 32 11.40 28.96 11.32
C PRO A 32 9.98 29.07 10.78
N LYS A 33 9.17 30.00 11.32
CA LYS A 33 7.78 30.24 10.92
C LYS A 33 7.64 30.81 9.50
N ASP A 34 8.70 31.45 8.99
CA ASP A 34 8.69 32.07 7.66
C ASP A 34 9.15 31.08 6.57
N ARG A 35 9.77 29.96 6.99
CA ARG A 35 10.19 28.89 6.08
C ARG A 35 8.97 28.26 5.43
N LYS A 36 9.08 27.99 4.14
CA LYS A 36 7.96 27.41 3.38
C LYS A 36 7.83 25.94 3.71
N SER A 37 6.59 25.45 3.70
CA SER A 37 6.32 24.02 3.87
C SER A 37 6.89 23.22 2.69
N ALA A 38 7.19 21.94 2.94
CA ALA A 38 7.70 21.03 1.92
C ALA A 38 6.83 21.00 0.65
N ARG A 39 5.50 21.06 0.81
CA ARG A 39 4.55 21.14 -0.31
C ARG A 39 4.78 22.36 -1.21
N VAL A 40 4.92 23.55 -0.61
CA VAL A 40 5.14 24.80 -1.36
C VAL A 40 6.50 24.80 -2.04
N LEU A 41 7.52 24.21 -1.39
CA LEU A 41 8.84 24.01 -1.99
C LEU A 41 8.77 23.09 -3.21
N HIS A 42 8.06 21.97 -3.11
CA HIS A 42 7.87 21.03 -4.22
C HIS A 42 7.17 21.70 -5.42
N GLU A 43 6.08 22.43 -5.19
CA GLU A 43 5.36 23.17 -6.24
C GLU A 43 6.28 24.19 -6.94
N LYS A 44 7.09 24.93 -6.18
CA LYS A 44 8.09 25.85 -6.76
C LYS A 44 9.18 25.12 -7.54
N PHE A 45 9.66 23.98 -7.03
CA PHE A 45 10.69 23.18 -7.68
C PHE A 45 10.22 22.64 -9.03
N VAL A 46 9.01 22.07 -9.09
CA VAL A 46 8.38 21.60 -10.33
C VAL A 46 8.24 22.74 -11.35
N LYS A 47 7.88 23.94 -10.89
CA LYS A 47 7.79 25.13 -11.76
C LYS A 47 9.15 25.51 -12.34
N ILE A 48 10.22 25.49 -11.54
CA ILE A 48 11.59 25.78 -12.01
C ILE A 48 12.00 24.76 -13.08
N LEU A 49 11.77 23.47 -12.85
CA LEU A 49 12.07 22.42 -13.83
C LEU A 49 11.27 22.61 -15.14
N GLY A 50 9.97 22.90 -15.04
CA GLY A 50 9.14 23.15 -16.22
C GLY A 50 9.59 24.36 -17.04
N THR A 51 10.05 25.44 -16.39
CA THR A 51 10.65 26.58 -17.12
C THR A 51 11.97 26.23 -17.79
N PHE A 52 12.79 25.40 -17.15
CA PHE A 52 14.07 24.98 -17.70
C PHE A 52 13.91 24.10 -18.95
N GLU A 53 12.94 23.18 -18.97
CA GLU A 53 12.63 22.37 -20.15
C GLU A 53 12.17 23.25 -21.33
N GLN A 54 11.41 24.32 -21.07
CA GLN A 54 10.98 25.27 -22.09
C GLN A 54 12.13 26.13 -22.62
N GLU A 55 13.00 26.62 -21.73
CA GLU A 55 14.13 27.50 -22.09
C GLU A 55 15.25 26.76 -22.82
N SER A 56 15.52 25.50 -22.44
CA SER A 56 16.63 24.72 -23.01
C SER A 56 16.34 24.21 -24.43
N GLY A 57 15.08 24.27 -24.89
CA GLY A 57 14.67 23.68 -26.18
C GLY A 57 14.92 22.17 -26.27
N LEU A 58 15.31 21.54 -25.16
CA LEU A 58 15.50 20.11 -25.04
C LEU A 58 14.12 19.50 -24.87
N SER A 59 13.56 19.00 -25.98
CA SER A 59 12.38 18.17 -25.94
C SER A 59 12.61 17.02 -24.95
N SER A 60 11.69 16.86 -23.99
CA SER A 60 11.65 15.79 -22.97
C SER A 60 11.89 14.36 -23.52
N SER A 61 11.85 14.18 -24.84
CA SER A 61 12.21 12.93 -25.54
C SER A 61 13.71 12.53 -25.49
N MET A 62 14.62 13.39 -25.03
CA MET A 62 16.08 13.11 -25.00
C MET A 62 16.64 12.76 -23.61
N LEU A 63 15.85 12.87 -22.53
CA LEU A 63 16.22 12.36 -21.20
C LEU A 63 15.92 10.85 -21.10
N SER A 64 16.41 10.07 -22.07
CA SER A 64 16.58 8.63 -21.88
C SER A 64 17.69 8.38 -20.86
N PRO A 65 17.57 7.38 -19.97
CA PRO A 65 18.62 7.03 -19.04
C PRO A 65 19.92 6.78 -19.80
N LEU A 66 21.02 7.42 -19.37
CA LEU A 66 22.36 7.12 -19.85
C LEU A 66 22.56 5.58 -19.79
N PRO A 67 23.00 4.94 -20.88
CA PRO A 67 23.32 3.52 -20.84
C PRO A 67 24.47 3.34 -19.84
N ASN A 68 24.25 2.51 -18.82
CA ASN A 68 25.28 2.12 -17.86
C ASN A 68 26.49 1.57 -18.63
N GLU A 69 27.57 2.33 -18.63
CA GLU A 69 28.85 1.90 -19.16
C GLU A 69 29.50 0.92 -18.19
N VAL A 70 29.70 -0.30 -18.71
CA VAL A 70 30.81 -1.21 -18.44
C VAL A 70 30.82 -1.93 -17.08
N ASP A 71 30.12 -3.07 -17.06
CA ASP A 71 30.56 -4.21 -16.25
C ASP A 71 31.60 -5.02 -17.07
N ARG A 72 32.88 -4.76 -16.80
CA ARG A 72 33.99 -5.58 -17.28
C ARG A 72 34.17 -6.73 -16.28
N SER A 73 33.62 -7.90 -16.58
CA SER A 73 34.26 -9.21 -16.33
C SER A 73 33.41 -10.38 -16.82
N SER A 74 34.10 -11.45 -17.21
CA SER A 74 33.61 -12.80 -17.58
C SER A 74 33.17 -13.04 -19.05
N THR A 75 34.17 -13.32 -19.90
CA THR A 75 34.00 -14.22 -21.05
C THR A 75 34.96 -15.39 -20.87
N LEU A 76 34.42 -16.55 -20.50
CA LEU A 76 35.06 -17.85 -20.74
C LEU A 76 33.96 -18.89 -21.01
N ASN A 77 34.08 -19.51 -22.18
CA ASN A 77 33.44 -20.73 -22.64
C ASN A 77 31.92 -20.67 -22.90
N ARG A 78 31.51 -20.90 -24.17
CA ARG A 78 30.94 -22.19 -24.61
C ARG A 78 30.50 -22.17 -26.10
N SER A 79 31.26 -22.94 -26.88
CA SER A 79 30.95 -23.74 -28.09
C SER A 79 29.95 -23.27 -29.18
N ASN A 80 30.50 -23.27 -30.40
CA ASN A 80 29.93 -23.65 -31.70
C ASN A 80 28.71 -24.59 -31.66
N GLU A 81 27.69 -24.28 -32.47
CA GLU A 81 26.87 -25.19 -33.29
C GLU A 81 26.03 -24.31 -34.24
N GLU A 82 26.39 -24.29 -35.52
CA GLU A 82 25.70 -24.99 -36.63
C GLU A 82 24.40 -24.33 -37.12
N THR A 83 24.61 -23.56 -38.19
CA THR A 83 23.73 -23.26 -39.31
C THR A 83 22.65 -24.29 -39.61
N LEU A 84 21.38 -23.93 -39.49
CA LEU A 84 20.31 -24.43 -40.35
C LEU A 84 19.23 -23.36 -40.58
N GLN A 85 19.15 -22.89 -41.82
CA GLN A 85 17.94 -22.25 -42.37
C GLN A 85 16.80 -23.27 -42.43
N PRO A 86 15.54 -22.80 -42.34
CA PRO A 86 14.58 -23.29 -43.34
C PRO A 86 13.69 -22.18 -43.91
N GLN A 87 13.80 -22.09 -45.23
CA GLN A 87 12.73 -22.01 -46.22
C GLN A 87 11.32 -21.57 -45.76
N SER A 88 10.91 -20.45 -46.36
CA SER A 88 9.53 -20.02 -46.52
C SER A 88 8.72 -20.93 -47.45
N PRO A 89 7.44 -21.17 -47.14
CA PRO A 89 6.43 -21.44 -48.16
C PRO A 89 5.36 -20.35 -48.20
N GLY A 90 5.00 -19.99 -49.43
CA GLY A 90 3.98 -19.01 -49.79
C GLY A 90 2.52 -19.46 -49.54
N PRO A 91 1.56 -18.69 -50.09
CA PRO A 91 0.32 -18.36 -49.38
C PRO A 91 -0.83 -19.32 -49.69
N ALA A 92 -1.62 -19.64 -48.66
CA ALA A 92 -2.92 -20.29 -48.82
C ALA A 92 -4.04 -19.29 -48.51
N ALA A 93 -4.82 -18.99 -49.54
CA ALA A 93 -6.01 -18.19 -49.51
C ALA A 93 -7.06 -18.79 -48.56
N SER A 94 -7.67 -17.95 -47.72
CA SER A 94 -8.92 -18.31 -47.05
C SER A 94 -9.92 -17.16 -47.10
N LYS A 95 -11.11 -17.51 -47.58
CA LYS A 95 -12.27 -16.68 -47.87
C LYS A 95 -12.76 -15.98 -46.61
N MET A 96 -12.78 -14.65 -46.63
CA MET A 96 -13.50 -13.85 -45.63
C MET A 96 -14.87 -13.45 -46.15
N GLY A 97 -15.89 -13.79 -45.38
CA GLY A 97 -17.29 -13.44 -45.63
C GLY A 97 -17.53 -11.95 -45.49
N ARG A 98 -18.35 -11.44 -46.41
CA ARG A 98 -18.94 -10.10 -46.44
C ARG A 98 -19.68 -9.79 -45.13
N PHE A 99 -19.28 -8.72 -44.45
CA PHE A 99 -20.23 -7.84 -43.77
C PHE A 99 -20.12 -6.45 -44.40
N LYS A 100 -21.28 -5.93 -44.80
CA LYS A 100 -21.48 -4.60 -45.37
C LYS A 100 -21.78 -3.61 -44.23
N ASP A 101 -21.66 -2.34 -44.62
CA ASP A 101 -22.08 -1.12 -43.91
C ASP A 101 -20.99 -0.53 -43.01
N GLY A 102 -20.53 0.71 -43.19
CA GLY A 102 -20.91 1.78 -44.08
C GLY A 102 -20.29 3.05 -43.53
N LEU A 103 -19.23 3.57 -44.16
CA LEU A 103 -18.69 4.87 -43.79
C LEU A 103 -18.24 5.63 -45.04
N LYS A 104 -18.96 6.72 -45.31
CA LYS A 104 -18.72 7.63 -46.42
C LYS A 104 -17.59 8.60 -46.06
N ARG A 105 -16.66 8.72 -47.01
CA ARG A 105 -16.01 9.93 -47.54
C ARG A 105 -15.39 10.93 -46.56
N GLY A 106 -14.08 11.09 -46.72
CA GLY A 106 -13.32 12.30 -46.43
C GLY A 106 -11.95 12.22 -47.08
N VAL A 107 -11.91 12.43 -48.40
CA VAL A 107 -10.69 12.55 -49.21
C VAL A 107 -10.07 13.93 -48.96
N GLY A 108 -8.77 13.97 -48.67
CA GLY A 108 -7.97 15.19 -48.63
C GLY A 108 -6.49 14.85 -48.73
N GLN A 109 -5.94 15.03 -49.93
CA GLN A 109 -4.56 14.78 -50.34
C GLN A 109 -3.55 15.65 -49.59
N ALA A 110 -2.35 15.13 -49.35
CA ALA A 110 -1.09 15.81 -49.66
C ALA A 110 0.07 14.81 -49.58
N ALA A 111 0.68 14.56 -50.74
CA ALA A 111 1.98 13.93 -50.91
C ALA A 111 3.03 15.03 -51.18
N ALA A 112 4.31 14.64 -51.11
CA ALA A 112 5.55 15.43 -51.28
C ALA A 112 6.05 16.06 -49.95
N SER A 113 7.30 15.91 -49.52
CA SER A 113 8.55 15.75 -50.27
C SER A 113 9.60 14.95 -49.47
N ILE A 114 10.25 14.00 -50.14
CA ILE A 114 11.57 13.47 -49.78
C ILE A 114 12.53 14.04 -50.82
N ALA A 115 13.48 14.89 -50.41
CA ALA A 115 14.84 14.97 -50.95
C ALA A 115 15.60 16.18 -50.38
N ALA A 116 16.90 15.97 -50.17
CA ALA A 116 17.98 16.94 -49.96
C ALA A 116 18.13 17.54 -48.55
N LEU A 117 19.15 17.08 -47.82
CA LEU A 117 20.42 17.81 -47.75
C LEU A 117 21.47 16.99 -46.98
N ARG A 118 22.41 16.46 -47.76
CA ARG A 118 23.81 16.22 -47.38
C ARG A 118 24.39 17.56 -46.93
N ASN A 119 25.08 17.61 -45.80
CA ASN A 119 26.39 18.28 -45.59
C ASN A 119 26.75 18.25 -44.10
N SER A 120 27.79 17.50 -43.76
CA SER A 120 28.55 17.62 -42.51
C SER A 120 29.30 18.95 -42.48
N PRO A 121 29.60 19.51 -41.29
CA PRO A 121 31.01 19.82 -41.07
C PRO A 121 31.51 19.66 -39.61
N THR A 122 32.77 19.22 -39.52
CA THR A 122 33.83 19.57 -38.55
C THR A 122 33.60 19.47 -37.04
N THR A 123 34.27 18.47 -36.48
CA THR A 123 34.74 18.34 -35.09
C THR A 123 35.65 19.51 -34.69
N PRO A 124 35.43 20.20 -33.55
CA PRO A 124 36.44 21.04 -32.93
C PRO A 124 37.27 20.25 -31.91
N GLU A 125 38.57 20.43 -32.03
CA GLU A 125 39.65 19.89 -31.20
C GLU A 125 39.63 20.55 -29.81
N LEU A 126 39.69 19.75 -28.73
CA LEU A 126 39.72 20.23 -27.35
C LEU A 126 41.16 20.48 -26.88
N PRO A 127 41.43 21.56 -26.11
CA PRO A 127 42.76 21.84 -25.56
C PRO A 127 43.15 20.93 -24.38
N PRO A 128 44.46 20.77 -24.09
CA PRO A 128 44.97 19.82 -23.11
C PRO A 128 44.67 20.21 -21.65
N ARG A 129 44.23 19.22 -20.87
CA ARG A 129 44.01 19.31 -19.41
C ARG A 129 45.31 19.56 -18.65
N ARG A 130 45.29 20.53 -17.73
CA ARG A 130 46.34 20.76 -16.72
C ARG A 130 46.27 19.73 -15.58
N PRO A 131 47.40 19.43 -14.93
CA PRO A 131 47.49 18.39 -13.90
C PRO A 131 46.86 18.79 -12.56
N VAL A 132 46.24 17.78 -11.94
CA VAL A 132 45.59 17.78 -10.63
C VAL A 132 46.62 17.92 -9.51
N LEU A 133 46.40 18.85 -8.58
CA LEU A 133 47.16 19.00 -7.34
C LEU A 133 46.76 17.94 -6.31
N ALA A 134 47.75 17.42 -5.60
CA ALA A 134 47.64 16.36 -4.61
C ALA A 134 46.84 16.77 -3.35
N PRO A 135 46.27 15.79 -2.59
CA PRO A 135 45.47 16.06 -1.41
C PRO A 135 46.34 16.42 -0.20
N ILE A 136 45.99 17.52 0.48
CA ILE A 136 46.54 17.92 1.78
C ILE A 136 45.89 17.04 2.86
N GLN A 137 46.71 16.24 3.55
CA GLN A 137 46.36 15.55 4.79
C GLN A 137 46.27 16.57 5.94
N GLY A 138 45.08 16.69 6.54
CA GLY A 138 44.85 17.46 7.76
C GLY A 138 44.35 16.55 8.87
N HIS A 139 45.23 16.27 9.83
CA HIS A 139 44.91 15.66 11.12
C HIS A 139 44.03 16.59 11.97
N GLY A 140 42.97 16.05 12.58
CA GLY A 140 42.20 16.71 13.63
C GLY A 140 41.64 15.67 14.60
N GLU A 141 42.23 15.59 15.79
CA GLU A 141 41.79 14.79 16.93
C GLU A 141 40.41 15.25 17.46
N PRO A 142 39.55 14.34 17.93
CA PRO A 142 38.36 14.72 18.67
C PRO A 142 38.67 14.89 20.16
N ARG A 143 38.46 16.11 20.67
CA ARG A 143 38.47 16.40 22.11
C ARG A 143 37.20 15.86 22.77
N SER A 144 37.43 14.92 23.67
CA SER A 144 36.52 14.45 24.72
C SER A 144 36.03 15.62 25.58
N MET A 145 34.71 15.79 25.69
CA MET A 145 34.06 16.65 26.67
C MET A 145 33.16 15.77 27.53
N SER A 146 33.46 15.80 28.82
CA SER A 146 32.90 15.06 29.93
C SER A 146 31.52 15.58 30.37
N ASP A 147 30.73 14.63 30.90
CA ASP A 147 29.52 14.80 31.71
C ASP A 147 29.63 15.86 32.80
N PRO A 148 28.48 16.44 33.19
CA PRO A 148 28.20 16.66 34.60
C PRO A 148 26.87 16.03 35.05
N THR A 149 26.97 15.38 36.21
CA THR A 149 25.91 14.82 37.07
C THR A 149 24.83 15.83 37.48
N PRO A 150 23.61 15.35 37.85
CA PRO A 150 22.51 16.20 38.25
C PRO A 150 22.43 16.39 39.78
N GLU A 151 22.37 17.64 40.23
CA GLU A 151 21.82 18.03 41.53
C GLU A 151 20.65 18.97 41.27
N ASN A 152 19.43 18.57 41.66
CA ASN A 152 18.52 19.46 42.38
C ASN A 152 17.24 18.72 42.78
N ALA A 153 17.11 18.54 44.09
CA ALA A 153 15.87 18.21 44.76
C ALA A 153 14.97 19.45 44.82
N MET A 154 13.72 19.33 44.37
CA MET A 154 12.66 20.25 44.78
C MET A 154 11.38 19.49 45.11
N ASN A 155 10.88 19.84 46.30
CA ASN A 155 9.61 19.47 46.92
C ASN A 155 8.41 19.64 45.98
N VAL A 156 7.51 18.65 45.99
CA VAL A 156 6.15 18.75 45.47
C VAL A 156 5.18 18.50 46.63
N PRO A 157 4.22 19.40 46.91
CA PRO A 157 3.13 19.13 47.83
C PRO A 157 1.96 18.42 47.12
N SER A 158 1.43 17.38 47.77
CA SER A 158 0.27 16.62 47.34
C SER A 158 -1.04 17.44 47.41
N PRO A 159 -1.95 17.35 46.42
CA PRO A 159 -3.32 17.82 46.58
C PRO A 159 -4.24 16.70 47.07
N THR A 160 -4.92 17.00 48.18
CA THR A 160 -6.05 16.26 48.75
C THR A 160 -7.21 16.18 47.76
N ILE A 161 -7.60 14.97 47.35
CA ILE A 161 -8.81 14.72 46.57
C ILE A 161 -9.95 14.38 47.53
N SER A 162 -10.87 15.34 47.69
CA SER A 162 -12.17 15.14 48.32
C SER A 162 -13.14 14.54 47.30
N GLY A 163 -13.56 13.29 47.51
CA GLY A 163 -14.61 12.64 46.72
C GLY A 163 -16.01 12.95 47.25
N PRO A 164 -17.02 13.19 46.39
CA PRO A 164 -18.41 13.30 46.81
C PRO A 164 -19.07 11.91 46.92
N ALA A 165 -19.88 11.77 47.96
CA ALA A 165 -20.69 10.60 48.29
C ALA A 165 -21.77 10.32 47.22
N PHE A 166 -21.91 9.05 46.83
CA PHE A 166 -23.06 8.55 46.08
C PHE A 166 -24.14 8.06 47.03
N PRO A 167 -25.44 8.37 46.78
CA PRO A 167 -26.53 7.88 47.62
C PRO A 167 -26.96 6.47 47.25
N HIS A 168 -27.38 5.76 48.28
CA HIS A 168 -27.96 4.41 48.32
C HIS A 168 -28.99 4.13 47.22
N ARG A 169 -28.82 3.01 46.51
CA ARG A 169 -29.87 2.36 45.73
C ARG A 169 -30.60 1.34 46.59
N HIS A 170 -31.91 1.53 46.72
CA HIS A 170 -32.84 0.61 47.34
C HIS A 170 -32.92 -0.71 46.58
N SER A 171 -32.74 -1.81 47.31
CA SER A 171 -33.04 -3.17 46.88
C SER A 171 -34.55 -3.38 46.92
N LEU A 172 -35.15 -3.66 45.75
CA LEU A 172 -36.53 -4.11 45.64
C LEU A 172 -36.54 -5.62 45.39
N VAL A 173 -36.97 -6.33 46.43
CA VAL A 173 -37.38 -7.73 46.42
C VAL A 173 -38.64 -7.86 45.56
N VAL A 174 -38.61 -8.74 44.55
CA VAL A 174 -39.81 -9.20 43.84
C VAL A 174 -39.94 -10.71 44.06
N PRO A 175 -41.10 -11.21 44.56
CA PRO A 175 -41.33 -12.62 44.82
C PRO A 175 -41.66 -13.40 43.55
N GLY A 176 -41.23 -14.66 43.54
CA GLY A 176 -41.29 -15.55 42.40
C GLY A 176 -42.69 -16.07 42.04
N LEU A 177 -42.80 -16.57 40.82
CA LEU A 177 -43.86 -17.47 40.37
C LEU A 177 -43.33 -18.36 39.25
N GLY A 178 -43.59 -19.66 39.37
CA GLY A 178 -44.05 -20.45 38.22
C GLY A 178 -43.01 -21.26 37.46
N ILE A 179 -42.62 -22.39 38.05
CA ILE A 179 -42.12 -23.57 37.34
C ILE A 179 -43.14 -23.99 36.27
N ARG A 180 -42.75 -24.02 34.99
CA ARG A 180 -43.38 -24.87 33.96
C ARG A 180 -42.33 -25.35 32.98
N SER A 181 -41.98 -26.62 33.10
CA SER A 181 -41.22 -27.39 32.10
C SER A 181 -42.10 -27.71 30.90
N PRO A 182 -41.63 -27.49 29.66
CA PRO A 182 -42.11 -28.23 28.51
C PRO A 182 -41.07 -29.25 28.08
N SER A 183 -41.41 -30.53 28.23
CA SER A 183 -40.75 -31.63 27.53
C SER A 183 -41.00 -31.47 26.03
N ALA A 184 -39.98 -31.08 25.29
CA ALA A 184 -39.95 -31.14 23.84
C ALA A 184 -38.85 -32.11 23.42
N THR A 185 -39.27 -33.22 22.80
CA THR A 185 -38.41 -34.21 22.14
C THR A 185 -37.67 -33.56 20.98
N SER A 186 -36.43 -33.15 21.24
CA SER A 186 -35.47 -32.68 20.24
C SER A 186 -35.03 -33.86 19.37
N SER A 187 -35.64 -33.97 18.18
CA SER A 187 -35.09 -34.74 17.07
C SER A 187 -33.88 -33.98 16.53
N VAL A 188 -32.69 -34.33 17.03
CA VAL A 188 -31.41 -33.86 16.51
C VAL A 188 -31.22 -34.43 15.11
N ALA A 189 -31.70 -33.71 14.10
CA ALA A 189 -31.25 -33.91 12.74
C ALA A 189 -29.77 -33.52 12.72
N SER A 190 -28.89 -34.53 12.68
CA SER A 190 -27.47 -34.38 12.42
C SER A 190 -27.32 -33.69 11.06
N PHE A 191 -27.18 -32.37 11.07
CA PHE A 191 -26.68 -31.61 9.94
C PHE A 191 -25.27 -32.14 9.69
N GLU A 192 -25.14 -33.01 8.69
CA GLU A 192 -23.86 -33.28 8.05
C GLU A 192 -23.30 -31.93 7.62
N SER A 193 -22.33 -31.45 8.38
CA SER A 193 -21.51 -30.31 7.99
C SER A 193 -20.71 -30.78 6.78
N HIS A 194 -21.27 -30.57 5.59
CA HIS A 194 -20.56 -30.76 4.34
C HIS A 194 -19.26 -29.97 4.45
N LEU A 195 -18.15 -30.70 4.55
CA LEU A 195 -16.80 -30.18 4.64
C LEU A 195 -16.54 -29.35 3.38
N VAL A 196 -16.77 -28.04 3.48
CA VAL A 196 -16.36 -27.10 2.43
C VAL A 196 -14.84 -27.20 2.39
N PRO A 197 -14.23 -27.67 1.28
CA PRO A 197 -12.78 -27.78 1.19
C PRO A 197 -12.17 -26.41 1.48
N SER A 198 -11.13 -26.38 2.32
CA SER A 198 -10.46 -25.11 2.65
C SER A 198 -10.02 -24.43 1.36
N LEU A 199 -10.27 -23.13 1.26
CA LEU A 199 -9.84 -22.30 0.13
C LEU A 199 -8.32 -22.30 -0.04
N ASP A 200 -7.57 -22.68 1.00
CA ASP A 200 -6.10 -22.77 0.96
C ASP A 200 -5.60 -23.86 0.01
N ASN A 201 -6.40 -24.90 -0.24
CA ASN A 201 -6.06 -25.98 -1.15
C ASN A 201 -6.54 -25.73 -2.59
N LEU A 202 -7.27 -24.64 -2.83
CA LEU A 202 -7.79 -24.31 -4.14
C LEU A 202 -6.81 -23.34 -4.80
N TYR A 203 -6.28 -23.76 -5.96
CA TYR A 203 -5.44 -22.91 -6.78
C TYR A 203 -6.22 -22.42 -7.99
N LEU A 204 -6.22 -21.10 -8.20
CA LEU A 204 -6.75 -20.46 -9.39
C LEU A 204 -5.83 -19.32 -9.77
N SER A 205 -5.20 -19.42 -10.94
CA SER A 205 -4.36 -18.35 -11.47
C SER A 205 -5.19 -17.17 -12.00
N LEU A 206 -4.55 -16.02 -12.18
CA LEU A 206 -5.19 -14.84 -12.78
C LEU A 206 -5.70 -15.11 -14.21
N ALA A 207 -4.95 -15.88 -15.00
CA ALA A 207 -5.33 -16.24 -16.37
C ALA A 207 -6.61 -17.09 -16.39
N GLU A 208 -6.70 -18.12 -15.54
CA GLU A 208 -7.89 -18.96 -15.43
C GLU A 208 -9.10 -18.17 -14.92
N ALA A 209 -8.90 -17.27 -13.95
CA ALA A 209 -9.95 -16.38 -13.47
C ALA A 209 -10.45 -15.42 -14.56
N ARG A 210 -9.56 -14.92 -15.41
CA ARG A 210 -9.90 -14.11 -16.58
C ARG A 210 -10.69 -14.91 -17.61
N GLU A 211 -10.26 -16.12 -17.93
CA GLU A 211 -10.99 -17.02 -18.84
C GLU A 211 -12.40 -17.32 -18.31
N TRP A 212 -12.53 -17.63 -17.01
CA TRP A 212 -13.83 -17.80 -16.35
C TRP A 212 -14.72 -16.57 -16.54
N LYS A 213 -14.18 -15.37 -16.31
CA LYS A 213 -14.92 -14.11 -16.49
C LYS A 213 -15.38 -13.92 -17.93
N MET A 214 -14.53 -14.22 -18.91
CA MET A 214 -14.88 -14.12 -20.34
C MET A 214 -15.98 -15.13 -20.71
N GLY A 215 -15.87 -16.38 -20.24
CA GLY A 215 -16.90 -17.42 -20.43
C GLY A 215 -18.25 -17.03 -19.82
N LYS A 216 -18.25 -16.43 -18.63
CA LYS A 216 -19.47 -15.91 -17.98
C LYS A 216 -20.15 -14.82 -18.80
N LYS A 217 -19.39 -13.92 -19.43
CA LYS A 217 -19.95 -12.88 -20.33
C LYS A 217 -20.48 -13.46 -21.64
N ALA A 218 -19.85 -14.53 -22.14
CA ALA A 218 -20.25 -15.20 -23.37
C ALA A 218 -21.37 -16.24 -23.17
N TYR A 219 -21.82 -16.46 -21.92
CA TYR A 219 -22.75 -17.54 -21.53
C TYR A 219 -22.24 -18.97 -21.84
N ASP A 220 -20.92 -19.15 -21.99
CA ASP A 220 -20.28 -20.46 -22.15
C ASP A 220 -19.62 -20.88 -20.83
N LEU A 221 -20.41 -21.50 -19.94
CA LEU A 221 -19.95 -21.97 -18.63
C LEU A 221 -19.27 -23.35 -18.68
N THR A 222 -19.26 -24.01 -19.85
CA THR A 222 -18.79 -25.41 -19.94
C THR A 222 -17.28 -25.55 -19.74
N LYS A 223 -16.52 -24.54 -20.15
CA LYS A 223 -15.05 -24.53 -20.08
C LYS A 223 -14.47 -24.17 -18.72
N ALA A 224 -15.29 -23.66 -17.80
CA ALA A 224 -14.83 -23.08 -16.52
C ALA A 224 -15.49 -23.72 -15.30
N ARG A 225 -15.87 -25.01 -15.37
CA ARG A 225 -16.64 -25.68 -14.30
C ARG A 225 -15.91 -25.65 -12.96
N ASP A 226 -14.60 -25.94 -12.95
CA ASP A 226 -13.81 -25.98 -11.72
C ASP A 226 -13.54 -24.56 -11.19
N SER A 227 -13.15 -23.63 -12.06
CA SER A 227 -13.02 -22.21 -11.70
C SER A 227 -14.32 -21.63 -11.15
N ASN A 228 -15.48 -22.05 -11.67
CA ASN A 228 -16.77 -21.56 -11.20
C ASN A 228 -17.07 -21.98 -9.76
N LYS A 229 -16.66 -23.20 -9.35
CA LYS A 229 -16.79 -23.63 -7.95
C LYS A 229 -15.88 -22.79 -7.05
N ILE A 230 -14.61 -22.63 -7.43
CA ILE A 230 -13.63 -21.85 -6.67
C ILE A 230 -14.10 -20.39 -6.51
N ILE A 231 -14.49 -19.75 -7.62
CA ILE A 231 -14.98 -18.37 -7.60
C ILE A 231 -16.29 -18.24 -6.82
N SER A 232 -17.20 -19.21 -6.89
CA SER A 232 -18.44 -19.16 -6.10
C SER A 232 -18.16 -19.22 -4.60
N SER A 233 -17.24 -20.09 -4.16
CA SER A 233 -16.78 -20.16 -2.77
C SER A 233 -16.07 -18.88 -2.35
N LEU A 234 -15.17 -18.36 -3.17
CA LEU A 234 -14.49 -17.09 -2.94
C LEU A 234 -15.48 -15.93 -2.80
N GLN A 235 -16.44 -15.82 -3.72
CA GLN A 235 -17.48 -14.80 -3.67
C GLN A 235 -18.39 -14.92 -2.44
N ALA A 236 -18.54 -16.12 -1.86
CA ALA A 236 -19.28 -16.30 -0.62
C ALA A 236 -18.55 -15.64 0.56
N GLU A 237 -17.22 -15.75 0.63
CA GLU A 237 -16.39 -15.13 1.68
C GLU A 237 -16.25 -13.60 1.48
N LEU A 238 -16.33 -13.11 0.25
CA LEU A 238 -16.26 -11.67 -0.07
C LEU A 238 -17.61 -10.94 0.07
N VAL A 239 -18.71 -11.67 0.29
CA VAL A 239 -20.04 -11.08 0.50
C VAL A 239 -20.01 -10.15 1.71
N ARG A 240 -20.73 -9.02 1.61
CA ARG A 240 -20.83 -7.97 2.65
C ARG A 240 -19.53 -7.27 2.99
N ARG A 241 -18.45 -7.48 2.23
CA ARG A 241 -17.23 -6.69 2.38
C ARG A 241 -17.25 -5.47 1.46
N GLU A 242 -16.78 -4.35 1.96
CA GLU A 242 -16.40 -3.20 1.13
C GLU A 242 -15.02 -3.46 0.54
N HIS A 243 -14.87 -3.30 -0.78
CA HIS A 243 -13.60 -3.54 -1.47
C HIS A 243 -13.03 -2.23 -1.98
N ILE A 244 -11.83 -1.89 -1.50
CA ILE A 244 -11.06 -0.72 -1.92
C ILE A 244 -9.78 -1.22 -2.59
N PHE A 245 -9.58 -0.87 -3.86
CA PHE A 245 -8.35 -1.10 -4.58
C PHE A 245 -7.52 0.18 -4.55
N LEU A 246 -6.30 0.13 -4.02
CA LEU A 246 -5.32 1.21 -4.06
C LEU A 246 -4.24 0.85 -5.06
N VAL A 247 -4.09 1.64 -6.12
CA VAL A 247 -3.05 1.45 -7.14
C VAL A 247 -1.92 2.44 -6.89
N GLU A 248 -0.71 1.91 -6.72
CA GLU A 248 0.50 2.73 -6.73
C GLU A 248 0.78 3.25 -8.14
N THR A 249 0.98 4.57 -8.26
CA THR A 249 1.18 5.29 -9.53
C THR A 249 2.61 5.81 -9.70
N SER A 250 3.58 5.14 -9.07
CA SER A 250 5.00 5.44 -9.25
C SER A 250 5.47 5.11 -10.68
N ILE A 251 6.55 5.77 -11.11
CA ILE A 251 7.15 5.53 -12.44
C ILE A 251 7.56 4.06 -12.63
N LYS A 252 7.97 3.37 -11.56
CA LYS A 252 8.37 1.95 -11.60
C LYS A 252 7.18 1.04 -11.94
N MET A 253 6.00 1.37 -11.43
CA MET A 253 4.75 0.66 -11.73
C MET A 253 4.29 0.82 -13.18
N LYS A 254 4.82 1.80 -13.94
CA LYS A 254 4.47 2.01 -15.36
C LYS A 254 4.71 0.78 -16.23
N ALA A 255 5.81 0.06 -15.99
CA ALA A 255 6.12 -1.17 -16.71
C ALA A 255 5.07 -2.27 -16.49
N HIS A 256 4.31 -2.17 -15.40
CA HIS A 256 3.29 -3.13 -14.99
C HIS A 256 1.86 -2.68 -15.33
N ALA A 257 1.66 -1.49 -15.91
CA ALA A 257 0.33 -0.88 -16.10
C ALA A 257 -0.69 -1.79 -16.82
N ALA A 258 -0.28 -2.50 -17.88
CA ALA A 258 -1.15 -3.44 -18.59
C ALA A 258 -1.61 -4.61 -17.69
N ARG A 259 -0.71 -5.09 -16.84
CA ARG A 259 -0.97 -6.19 -15.93
C ARG A 259 -1.79 -5.74 -14.71
N VAL A 260 -1.58 -4.53 -14.22
CA VAL A 260 -2.44 -3.86 -13.22
C VAL A 260 -3.87 -3.76 -13.75
N LEU A 261 -4.04 -3.34 -15.00
CA LEU A 261 -5.34 -3.24 -15.65
C LEU A 261 -6.06 -4.60 -15.73
N GLU A 262 -5.36 -5.65 -16.14
CA GLU A 262 -5.89 -7.02 -16.20
C GLU A 262 -6.27 -7.57 -14.83
N ALA A 263 -5.38 -7.37 -13.84
CA ALA A 263 -5.59 -7.78 -12.46
C ALA A 263 -6.82 -7.10 -11.87
N PHE A 264 -6.89 -5.77 -11.97
CA PHE A 264 -8.02 -5.00 -11.45
C PHE A 264 -9.33 -5.42 -12.12
N ASP A 265 -9.36 -5.52 -13.45
CA ASP A 265 -10.55 -5.93 -14.19
C ASP A 265 -11.09 -7.27 -13.69
N THR A 266 -10.19 -8.24 -13.45
CA THR A 266 -10.55 -9.60 -13.03
C THR A 266 -10.97 -9.64 -11.56
N LEU A 267 -10.12 -9.13 -10.66
CA LEU A 267 -10.35 -9.15 -9.21
C LEU A 267 -11.56 -8.30 -8.81
N ALA A 268 -11.73 -7.11 -9.39
CA ALA A 268 -12.90 -6.27 -9.12
C ALA A 268 -14.18 -6.91 -9.61
N TYR A 269 -14.15 -7.66 -10.72
CA TYR A 269 -15.31 -8.42 -11.19
C TYR A 269 -15.67 -9.57 -10.25
N ILE A 270 -14.68 -10.23 -9.63
CA ILE A 270 -14.90 -11.25 -8.60
C ILE A 270 -15.50 -10.62 -7.34
N ALA A 271 -14.92 -9.52 -6.85
CA ALA A 271 -15.41 -8.77 -5.67
C ALA A 271 -16.82 -8.20 -5.85
N LYS A 272 -17.17 -7.81 -7.08
CA LYS A 272 -18.48 -7.27 -7.44
C LYS A 272 -19.54 -8.39 -7.38
N LYS A 273 -20.22 -8.52 -6.24
CA LYS A 273 -21.45 -9.31 -6.09
C LYS A 273 -22.66 -8.43 -5.80
N ASP A 274 -23.78 -8.70 -6.47
CA ASP A 274 -25.14 -8.19 -6.25
C ASP A 274 -25.27 -6.78 -5.63
N LYS A 275 -24.59 -5.80 -6.25
CA LYS A 275 -24.61 -4.35 -5.97
C LYS A 275 -23.59 -3.83 -4.96
N ASN A 276 -22.63 -4.63 -4.52
CA ASN A 276 -21.49 -4.11 -3.76
C ASN A 276 -20.73 -3.10 -4.62
N LYS A 277 -20.49 -1.91 -4.05
CA LYS A 277 -19.66 -0.90 -4.69
C LYS A 277 -18.20 -1.33 -4.54
N VAL A 278 -17.47 -1.35 -5.65
CA VAL A 278 -16.02 -1.42 -5.64
C VAL A 278 -15.49 0.00 -5.69
N GLN A 279 -14.44 0.25 -4.91
CA GLN A 279 -13.75 1.53 -4.87
C GLN A 279 -12.35 1.38 -5.46
N LEU A 280 -11.92 2.38 -6.21
CA LEU A 280 -10.59 2.48 -6.80
C LEU A 280 -9.97 3.82 -6.40
N ALA A 281 -8.74 3.78 -5.92
CA ALA A 281 -7.96 4.92 -5.53
C ALA A 281 -6.54 4.81 -6.09
N PHE A 282 -5.86 5.95 -6.21
CA PHE A 282 -4.52 6.06 -6.75
C PHE A 282 -3.64 6.82 -5.76
N THR A 283 -2.38 6.43 -5.58
CA THR A 283 -1.46 7.15 -4.69
C THR A 283 -1.23 8.60 -5.11
N SER A 284 -1.32 8.91 -6.41
CA SER A 284 -1.17 10.28 -6.94
C SER A 284 -2.35 11.22 -6.67
N THR A 285 -3.58 10.70 -6.55
CA THR A 285 -4.81 11.52 -6.44
C THR A 285 -5.69 11.15 -5.25
N LEU A 286 -5.14 10.42 -4.29
CA LEU A 286 -5.88 9.78 -3.21
C LEU A 286 -6.72 10.77 -2.39
N GLU A 287 -6.13 11.92 -2.04
CA GLU A 287 -6.75 12.96 -1.22
C GLU A 287 -7.87 13.70 -1.96
N GLU A 288 -7.79 13.72 -3.29
CA GLU A 288 -8.75 14.41 -4.13
C GLU A 288 -9.98 13.55 -4.39
N LYS A 289 -9.76 12.25 -4.65
CA LYS A 289 -10.84 11.39 -5.15
C LYS A 289 -10.61 9.90 -4.94
N ILE A 290 -11.64 9.25 -4.41
CA ILE A 290 -11.83 7.81 -4.46
C ILE A 290 -13.00 7.50 -5.41
N HIS A 291 -12.73 6.69 -6.43
CA HIS A 291 -13.69 6.36 -7.47
C HIS A 291 -14.52 5.14 -7.03
N GLY A 292 -15.79 5.35 -6.69
CA GLY A 292 -16.72 4.28 -6.34
C GLY A 292 -17.71 3.97 -7.45
N SER A 293 -17.93 2.70 -7.77
CA SER A 293 -18.94 2.29 -8.76
C SER A 293 -19.47 0.89 -8.47
N THR A 294 -20.74 0.65 -8.81
CA THR A 294 -21.28 -0.72 -8.89
C THR A 294 -20.94 -1.38 -10.21
N GLU A 295 -20.53 -0.61 -11.23
CA GLU A 295 -20.06 -1.09 -12.52
C GLU A 295 -18.54 -0.98 -12.65
N ILE A 296 -17.90 -1.98 -13.26
CA ILE A 296 -16.44 -2.01 -13.40
C ILE A 296 -15.97 -1.11 -14.55
N SER A 297 -16.74 -0.99 -15.62
CA SER A 297 -16.34 -0.23 -16.82
C SER A 297 -15.95 1.24 -16.56
N PRO A 298 -16.66 2.02 -15.72
CA PRO A 298 -16.22 3.37 -15.37
C PRO A 298 -14.88 3.41 -14.63
N LEU A 299 -14.62 2.44 -13.74
CA LEU A 299 -13.36 2.35 -13.00
C LEU A 299 -12.21 1.96 -13.93
N MET A 300 -12.46 1.05 -14.88
CA MET A 300 -11.50 0.67 -15.91
C MET A 300 -11.06 1.85 -16.76
N LYS A 301 -12.00 2.72 -17.16
CA LYS A 301 -11.67 3.92 -17.93
C LYS A 301 -10.74 4.85 -17.15
N VAL A 302 -11.03 5.08 -15.88
CA VAL A 302 -10.18 5.89 -15.00
C VAL A 302 -8.80 5.25 -14.83
N LEU A 303 -8.74 3.94 -14.62
CA LEU A 303 -7.46 3.21 -14.50
C LEU A 303 -6.61 3.27 -15.78
N GLN A 304 -7.24 3.24 -16.97
CA GLN A 304 -6.56 3.38 -18.26
C GLN A 304 -6.00 4.80 -18.47
N GLU A 305 -6.72 5.80 -17.98
CA GLU A 305 -6.33 7.22 -18.06
C GLU A 305 -5.31 7.62 -16.97
N CYS A 306 -5.02 6.72 -16.04
CA CYS A 306 -4.11 6.97 -14.94
C CYS A 306 -2.66 7.17 -15.42
N GLY A 307 -2.06 8.29 -15.02
CA GLY A 307 -0.62 8.51 -15.15
C GLY A 307 0.18 7.66 -14.16
N TYR A 308 1.36 7.19 -14.59
CA TYR A 308 2.38 6.56 -13.75
C TYR A 308 3.63 7.43 -13.75
N ASP A 309 3.49 8.65 -13.24
CA ASP A 309 4.45 9.74 -13.32
C ASP A 309 4.86 10.26 -11.93
N GLN A 310 4.39 9.63 -10.85
CA GLN A 310 4.74 10.04 -9.50
C GLN A 310 6.25 9.81 -9.26
N LEU A 311 6.96 10.92 -9.07
CA LEU A 311 8.37 10.97 -8.71
C LEU A 311 8.51 10.75 -7.21
N GLY A 312 9.09 9.63 -6.82
CA GLY A 312 9.28 9.28 -5.41
C GLY A 312 8.21 8.33 -4.88
N CYS A 313 8.46 7.83 -3.68
CA CYS A 313 7.72 6.73 -3.09
C CYS A 313 6.91 7.23 -1.90
N PHE A 314 5.75 7.82 -2.16
CA PHE A 314 4.89 8.41 -1.11
C PHE A 314 3.94 7.40 -0.46
N MET A 315 4.28 6.10 -0.46
CA MET A 315 3.35 5.08 0.03
C MET A 315 3.04 5.28 1.52
N GLU A 316 4.00 5.70 2.35
CA GLU A 316 3.76 5.99 3.78
C GLU A 316 2.69 7.08 3.94
N GLU A 317 2.90 8.24 3.31
CA GLU A 317 2.00 9.39 3.41
C GLU A 317 0.58 9.03 2.92
N LYS A 318 0.49 8.38 1.76
CA LYS A 318 -0.80 8.06 1.13
C LYS A 318 -1.53 6.95 1.87
N LEU A 319 -0.85 5.91 2.33
CA LEU A 319 -1.48 4.87 3.13
C LEU A 319 -1.93 5.43 4.49
N THR A 320 -1.12 6.28 5.13
CA THR A 320 -1.50 6.95 6.38
C THR A 320 -2.77 7.78 6.19
N TRP A 321 -2.84 8.58 5.12
CA TRP A 321 -4.05 9.35 4.81
C TRP A 321 -5.28 8.45 4.61
N LEU A 322 -5.15 7.36 3.86
CA LEU A 322 -6.25 6.41 3.64
C LEU A 322 -6.72 5.76 4.94
N VAL A 323 -5.78 5.35 5.79
CA VAL A 323 -6.08 4.77 7.11
C VAL A 323 -6.87 5.76 7.95
N ASP A 324 -6.33 6.96 8.15
CA ASP A 324 -6.89 7.94 9.08
C ASP A 324 -8.24 8.50 8.61
N ASN A 325 -8.36 8.78 7.30
CA ASN A 325 -9.53 9.50 6.77
C ASN A 325 -10.62 8.58 6.20
N ILE A 326 -10.34 7.30 5.96
CA ILE A 326 -11.31 6.39 5.33
C ILE A 326 -11.49 5.12 6.13
N LEU A 327 -10.41 4.40 6.45
CA LEU A 327 -10.54 3.10 7.09
C LEU A 327 -11.02 3.24 8.54
N ILE A 328 -10.34 4.07 9.35
CA ILE A 328 -10.71 4.27 10.76
C ILE A 328 -12.12 4.88 10.88
N GLU A 329 -12.44 5.89 10.06
CA GLU A 329 -13.79 6.50 10.03
C GLU A 329 -14.89 5.45 9.79
N ARG A 330 -14.63 4.46 8.93
CA ARG A 330 -15.61 3.41 8.61
C ARG A 330 -15.63 2.25 9.61
N LEU A 331 -14.50 1.98 10.28
CA LEU A 331 -14.42 0.93 11.29
C LEU A 331 -15.09 1.35 12.61
N VAL A 332 -15.03 2.64 12.94
CA VAL A 332 -15.53 3.18 14.21
C VAL A 332 -16.41 4.42 13.97
N PRO A 333 -17.69 4.24 13.57
CA PRO A 333 -18.57 5.37 13.22
C PRO A 333 -18.90 6.31 14.39
N GLU A 334 -18.68 5.89 15.63
CA GLU A 334 -19.18 6.55 16.84
C GLU A 334 -18.19 7.51 17.51
N THR A 335 -16.89 7.46 17.16
CA THR A 335 -15.84 8.16 17.95
C THR A 335 -15.48 9.56 17.49
N LEU A 336 -15.88 9.96 16.28
CA LEU A 336 -15.58 11.31 15.81
C LEU A 336 -16.70 12.26 16.23
N PRO A 337 -16.44 13.29 17.06
CA PRO A 337 -17.38 14.39 17.22
C PRO A 337 -17.71 14.91 15.83
N PRO A 338 -18.98 15.22 15.51
CA PRO A 338 -19.45 15.50 14.16
C PRO A 338 -18.49 16.48 13.49
N SER A 339 -17.62 15.94 12.63
CA SER A 339 -16.61 16.73 11.95
C SER A 339 -17.36 17.83 11.21
N THR A 340 -16.89 19.06 11.35
CA THR A 340 -17.51 20.28 10.84
C THR A 340 -17.68 20.30 9.32
N SER A 341 -17.20 19.26 8.62
CA SER A 341 -17.60 18.90 7.27
C SER A 341 -19.11 18.64 7.21
N ARG A 342 -19.86 19.65 6.76
CA ARG A 342 -21.30 19.64 6.49
C ARG A 342 -21.68 18.57 5.45
N ARG A 343 -21.55 17.28 5.76
CA ARG A 343 -22.16 16.22 4.98
C ARG A 343 -23.67 16.37 5.15
N ARG A 344 -24.38 16.55 4.03
CA ARG A 344 -25.82 16.78 4.02
C ARG A 344 -26.53 15.59 4.68
N PRO A 345 -27.43 15.83 5.66
CA PRO A 345 -28.08 14.76 6.43
C PRO A 345 -29.00 13.84 5.61
N SER A 346 -29.28 14.15 4.35
CA SER A 346 -30.18 13.36 3.49
C SER A 346 -29.56 12.10 2.87
N ASP A 347 -28.23 11.93 2.92
CA ASP A 347 -27.53 10.77 2.35
C ASP A 347 -26.98 9.81 3.43
N ALA A 348 -27.38 10.00 4.69
CA ALA A 348 -27.01 9.14 5.81
C ALA A 348 -27.74 7.79 5.71
N ARG A 349 -27.29 6.95 4.77
CA ARG A 349 -27.47 5.51 4.95
C ARG A 349 -26.81 5.18 6.28
N PRO A 350 -27.45 4.41 7.17
CA PRO A 350 -26.79 3.93 8.37
C PRO A 350 -25.45 3.33 7.92
N LEU A 351 -24.33 3.84 8.46
CA LEU A 351 -23.01 3.29 8.19
C LEU A 351 -23.10 1.83 8.60
N GLN A 352 -23.33 0.97 7.61
CA GLN A 352 -23.34 -0.45 7.86
C GLN A 352 -21.88 -0.77 8.16
N ASN A 353 -21.64 -1.22 9.39
CA ASN A 353 -20.37 -1.76 9.85
C ASN A 353 -20.03 -2.99 9.00
N HIS A 354 -19.66 -2.79 7.75
CA HIS A 354 -19.22 -3.84 6.83
C HIS A 354 -17.73 -4.05 7.02
N PRO A 355 -17.25 -5.30 6.99
CA PRO A 355 -15.81 -5.54 6.93
C PRO A 355 -15.21 -4.92 5.67
N ILE A 356 -13.97 -4.47 5.76
CA ILE A 356 -13.28 -3.78 4.67
C ILE A 356 -12.13 -4.66 4.16
N SER A 357 -12.01 -4.77 2.84
CA SER A 357 -10.87 -5.32 2.13
C SER A 357 -10.15 -4.19 1.41
N LEU A 358 -8.96 -3.82 1.88
CA LEU A 358 -8.03 -2.97 1.15
C LEU A 358 -7.08 -3.86 0.35
N ILE A 359 -7.09 -3.74 -0.96
CA ILE A 359 -6.19 -4.47 -1.87
C ILE A 359 -5.26 -3.45 -2.52
N VAL A 360 -3.96 -3.57 -2.27
CA VAL A 360 -2.94 -2.60 -2.70
C VAL A 360 -2.12 -3.20 -3.85
N PHE A 361 -2.10 -2.54 -5.00
CA PHE A 361 -1.26 -2.93 -6.15
C PHE A 361 0.03 -2.12 -6.12
N THR A 362 1.17 -2.79 -5.98
CA THR A 362 2.47 -2.15 -5.72
C THR A 362 3.61 -3.05 -6.18
N ASP A 363 4.79 -2.49 -6.45
CA ASP A 363 6.02 -3.26 -6.59
C ASP A 363 6.77 -3.41 -5.24
N GLY A 364 6.32 -2.71 -4.21
CA GLY A 364 6.90 -2.65 -2.87
C GLY A 364 8.17 -1.78 -2.77
N ARG A 365 8.65 -1.20 -3.87
CA ARG A 365 9.98 -0.57 -3.92
C ARG A 365 9.93 0.91 -3.54
N TRP A 366 9.61 1.15 -2.27
CA TRP A 366 9.37 2.49 -1.72
C TRP A 366 10.62 3.25 -1.23
N GLY A 367 11.79 2.65 -1.31
CA GLY A 367 13.03 3.22 -0.79
C GLY A 367 14.07 2.14 -0.56
N ASP A 368 15.15 2.49 0.14
CA ASP A 368 16.30 1.61 0.38
C ASP A 368 16.44 1.25 1.88
N ASP A 369 15.37 1.40 2.67
CA ASP A 369 15.34 1.02 4.08
C ASP A 369 15.53 -0.49 4.25
N THR A 370 16.61 -0.89 4.91
CA THR A 370 16.91 -2.32 5.13
C THR A 370 16.15 -2.90 6.32
N ASP A 371 15.74 -2.05 7.26
CA ASP A 371 15.29 -2.46 8.59
C ASP A 371 13.77 -2.31 8.75
N GLY A 372 13.11 -1.79 7.73
CA GLY A 372 11.67 -1.53 7.75
C GLY A 372 11.03 -1.55 6.37
N ALA A 373 9.96 -0.77 6.26
CA ALA A 373 9.20 -0.59 5.03
C ALA A 373 9.03 0.91 4.73
N VAL A 374 10.07 1.70 4.99
CA VAL A 374 10.10 3.14 4.67
C VAL A 374 8.92 3.88 5.30
N GLY A 375 8.63 3.55 6.56
CA GLY A 375 7.56 4.17 7.35
C GLY A 375 6.14 3.69 7.03
N VAL A 376 5.91 2.87 5.99
CA VAL A 376 4.57 2.33 5.67
C VAL A 376 3.98 1.54 6.85
N GLN A 377 4.82 0.93 7.69
CA GLN A 377 4.41 0.27 8.93
C GLN A 377 3.71 1.20 9.91
N ASN A 378 3.97 2.51 9.88
CA ASN A 378 3.34 3.50 10.75
C ASN A 378 1.83 3.61 10.47
N ALA A 379 1.43 3.58 9.20
CA ALA A 379 0.02 3.56 8.81
C ALA A 379 -0.68 2.28 9.28
N ILE A 380 0.01 1.14 9.16
CA ILE A 380 -0.50 -0.16 9.63
C ILE A 380 -0.63 -0.18 11.14
N GLN A 381 0.35 0.36 11.88
CA GLN A 381 0.31 0.43 13.34
C GLN A 381 -0.91 1.21 13.83
N ARG A 382 -1.20 2.37 13.23
CA ARG A 382 -2.40 3.17 13.57
C ARG A 382 -3.69 2.38 13.40
N LEU A 383 -3.77 1.60 12.33
CA LEU A 383 -4.93 0.74 12.08
C LEU A 383 -5.02 -0.40 13.09
N ILE A 384 -3.90 -1.03 13.46
CA ILE A 384 -3.83 -2.07 14.50
C ILE A 384 -4.27 -1.49 15.85
N ASP A 385 -3.78 -0.31 16.20
CA ASP A 385 -4.14 0.39 17.44
C ASP A 385 -5.65 0.65 17.48
N CYS A 386 -6.24 1.10 16.37
CA CYS A 386 -7.69 1.27 16.24
C CYS A 386 -8.44 -0.06 16.44
N VAL A 387 -8.00 -1.14 15.80
CA VAL A 387 -8.61 -2.49 15.94
C VAL A 387 -8.57 -2.96 17.39
N LYS A 388 -7.43 -2.82 18.08
CA LYS A 388 -7.25 -3.21 19.48
C LYS A 388 -8.05 -2.34 20.43
N GLN A 389 -7.95 -1.02 20.30
CA GLN A 389 -8.63 -0.05 21.15
C GLN A 389 -10.15 -0.26 21.16
N HIS A 390 -10.72 -0.60 20.01
CA HIS A 390 -12.15 -0.83 19.85
C HIS A 390 -12.56 -2.31 19.93
N ASN A 391 -11.63 -3.20 20.29
CA ASN A 391 -11.84 -4.64 20.38
C ASN A 391 -12.54 -5.21 19.13
N LEU A 392 -12.12 -4.75 17.96
CA LEU A 392 -12.70 -5.16 16.69
C LEU A 392 -12.18 -6.56 16.33
N PRO A 393 -13.03 -7.47 15.81
CA PRO A 393 -12.55 -8.76 15.37
C PRO A 393 -11.58 -8.57 14.20
N ARG A 394 -10.50 -9.37 14.16
CA ARG A 394 -9.47 -9.31 13.10
C ARG A 394 -10.05 -9.37 11.68
N THR A 395 -11.19 -10.05 11.51
CA THR A 395 -11.91 -10.17 10.23
C THR A 395 -12.65 -8.90 9.82
N ARG A 396 -12.57 -7.79 10.59
CA ARG A 396 -13.16 -6.49 10.21
C ARG A 396 -12.39 -5.76 9.14
N ILE A 397 -11.08 -5.94 9.08
CA ILE A 397 -10.22 -5.25 8.14
C ILE A 397 -9.17 -6.24 7.63
N MET A 398 -8.87 -6.13 6.34
CA MET A 398 -7.81 -6.89 5.69
C MET A 398 -7.08 -5.94 4.75
N ILE A 399 -5.76 -5.94 4.82
CA ILE A 399 -4.87 -5.30 3.86
C ILE A 399 -4.15 -6.42 3.11
N GLN A 400 -4.39 -6.50 1.80
CA GLN A 400 -3.71 -7.43 0.92
C GLN A 400 -2.83 -6.65 -0.05
N PHE A 401 -1.52 -6.82 0.06
CA PHE A 401 -0.59 -6.33 -0.95
C PHE A 401 -0.50 -7.35 -2.09
N ILE A 402 -0.65 -6.87 -3.33
CA ILE A 402 -0.40 -7.63 -4.54
C ILE A 402 0.85 -7.05 -5.20
N GLN A 403 1.92 -7.84 -5.15
CA GLN A 403 3.23 -7.47 -5.66
C GLN A 403 3.30 -7.61 -7.18
N PHE A 404 3.72 -6.55 -7.85
CA PHE A 404 4.07 -6.54 -9.27
C PHE A 404 5.59 -6.52 -9.43
N GLY A 405 6.10 -7.35 -10.34
CA GLY A 405 7.54 -7.53 -10.50
C GLY A 405 8.14 -8.44 -9.44
N ASP A 406 9.47 -8.52 -9.44
CA ASP A 406 10.23 -9.47 -8.62
C ASP A 406 11.39 -8.80 -7.87
N ASP A 407 11.27 -7.49 -7.61
CA ASP A 407 12.31 -6.71 -6.96
C ASP A 407 12.53 -7.16 -5.51
N GLU A 408 13.78 -7.52 -5.17
CA GLU A 408 14.14 -8.06 -3.86
C GLU A 408 13.94 -7.07 -2.70
N ILE A 409 14.11 -5.76 -2.96
CA ILE A 409 13.84 -4.74 -1.95
C ILE A 409 12.32 -4.67 -1.71
N GLY A 410 11.54 -4.67 -2.79
CA GLY A 410 10.08 -4.73 -2.71
C GLY A 410 9.57 -5.96 -1.95
N LYS A 411 10.10 -7.15 -2.24
CA LYS A 411 9.77 -8.39 -1.50
C LYS A 411 10.05 -8.25 -0.01
N ARG A 412 11.22 -7.69 0.34
CA ARG A 412 11.64 -7.50 1.74
C ARG A 412 10.68 -6.58 2.48
N HIS A 413 10.34 -5.42 1.92
CA HIS A 413 9.40 -4.49 2.54
C HIS A 413 8.02 -5.13 2.76
N LEU A 414 7.49 -5.81 1.75
CA LEU A 414 6.18 -6.47 1.86
C LEU A 414 6.19 -7.60 2.88
N LYS A 415 7.27 -8.39 2.93
CA LYS A 415 7.44 -9.42 3.97
C LYS A 415 7.52 -8.80 5.36
N TYR A 416 8.29 -7.72 5.51
CA TYR A 416 8.41 -6.99 6.76
C TYR A 416 7.05 -6.55 7.29
N LEU A 417 6.16 -6.01 6.44
CA LEU A 417 4.83 -5.57 6.88
C LEU A 417 3.95 -6.72 7.40
N VAL A 418 4.04 -7.90 6.78
CA VAL A 418 3.33 -9.10 7.24
C VAL A 418 3.88 -9.55 8.61
N ASP A 419 5.20 -9.67 8.73
CA ASP A 419 5.85 -10.07 9.98
C ASP A 419 5.58 -9.05 11.10
N TYR A 420 5.60 -7.76 10.76
CA TYR A 420 5.30 -6.66 11.67
C TYR A 420 3.88 -6.78 12.23
N ALA A 421 2.86 -6.91 11.38
CA ALA A 421 1.47 -7.04 11.84
C ALA A 421 1.27 -8.29 12.73
N LYS A 422 1.91 -9.42 12.38
CA LYS A 422 1.92 -10.64 13.20
C LYS A 422 2.60 -10.44 14.55
N SER A 423 3.73 -9.74 14.60
CA SER A 423 4.43 -9.39 15.86
C SER A 423 3.57 -8.55 16.80
N GLN A 424 2.63 -7.79 16.24
CA GLN A 424 1.66 -7.00 16.99
C GLN A 424 0.42 -7.82 17.40
N ASN A 425 0.43 -9.15 17.21
CA ASN A 425 -0.72 -10.02 17.44
C ASN A 425 -1.98 -9.56 16.67
N CYS A 426 -1.80 -9.06 15.44
CA CYS A 426 -2.88 -8.56 14.60
C CYS A 426 -2.67 -9.02 13.15
N ASP A 427 -3.25 -10.16 12.80
CA ASP A 427 -3.13 -10.77 11.47
C ASP A 427 -4.12 -10.14 10.48
N ILE A 428 -3.85 -8.89 10.10
CA ILE A 428 -4.67 -8.10 9.15
C ILE A 428 -3.93 -7.75 7.85
N VAL A 429 -2.66 -8.14 7.72
CA VAL A 429 -1.79 -7.80 6.58
C VAL A 429 -1.28 -9.07 5.93
N ASP A 430 -1.47 -9.19 4.63
CA ASP A 430 -0.89 -10.25 3.81
C ASP A 430 -0.28 -9.71 2.51
N THR A 431 0.55 -10.53 1.88
CA THR A 431 1.15 -10.24 0.58
C THR A 431 1.09 -11.44 -0.36
N THR A 432 1.01 -11.19 -1.66
CA THR A 432 1.02 -12.22 -2.71
C THR A 432 1.55 -11.61 -4.01
N SER A 433 2.34 -12.38 -4.76
CA SER A 433 2.75 -12.00 -6.12
C SER A 433 1.56 -11.98 -7.07
N ILE A 434 1.56 -11.11 -8.07
CA ILE A 434 0.55 -11.06 -9.14
C ILE A 434 0.46 -12.37 -9.97
N ASP A 435 1.47 -13.22 -9.92
CA ASP A 435 1.45 -14.57 -10.51
C ASP A 435 0.91 -15.65 -9.54
N GLY A 436 0.54 -15.25 -8.32
CA GLY A 436 0.04 -16.12 -7.28
C GLY A 436 -1.42 -16.56 -7.44
N ASN A 437 -1.92 -17.20 -6.38
CA ASN A 437 -3.28 -17.70 -6.31
C ASN A 437 -4.30 -16.58 -6.07
N ILE A 438 -5.37 -16.53 -6.87
CA ILE A 438 -6.46 -15.55 -6.77
C ILE A 438 -7.19 -15.64 -5.44
N CYS A 439 -7.32 -16.84 -4.85
CA CYS A 439 -7.93 -16.98 -3.53
C CYS A 439 -7.11 -16.23 -2.46
N SER A 440 -5.79 -16.37 -2.49
CA SER A 440 -4.86 -15.65 -1.61
C SER A 440 -4.92 -14.13 -1.85
N MET A 441 -4.96 -13.68 -3.12
CA MET A 441 -5.07 -12.25 -3.48
C MET A 441 -6.34 -11.55 -2.98
N MET A 442 -7.40 -12.30 -2.69
CA MET A 442 -8.72 -11.72 -2.37
C MET A 442 -9.11 -11.91 -0.91
N ILE A 443 -8.66 -12.99 -0.28
CA ILE A 443 -9.04 -13.35 1.08
C ILE A 443 -7.93 -12.99 2.07
N GLY A 444 -6.65 -13.06 1.66
CA GLY A 444 -5.51 -12.79 2.54
C GLY A 444 -5.72 -13.40 3.93
N SER A 445 -5.66 -12.53 4.94
CA SER A 445 -5.65 -12.94 6.35
C SER A 445 -7.02 -13.36 6.88
N ILE A 446 -8.09 -13.20 6.10
CA ILE A 446 -9.45 -13.56 6.52
C ILE A 446 -9.57 -15.08 6.73
N ASN A 447 -8.83 -15.90 5.97
CA ASN A 447 -9.06 -17.35 5.95
C ASN A 447 -8.43 -18.15 7.10
N HIS A 448 -7.78 -17.51 8.07
CA HIS A 448 -7.33 -18.20 9.29
C HIS A 448 -8.53 -18.57 10.20
N LYS A 449 -9.43 -19.44 9.70
CA LYS A 449 -10.48 -20.03 10.51
C LYS A 449 -9.79 -20.91 11.56
N HIS A 450 -9.77 -20.40 12.80
CA HIS A 450 -9.74 -21.21 14.02
C HIS A 450 -8.44 -21.98 14.28
N GLY A 451 -7.28 -21.32 14.13
CA GLY A 451 -6.08 -21.76 14.83
C GLY A 451 -6.17 -21.33 16.30
N SER A 452 -6.76 -22.20 17.14
CA SER A 452 -6.78 -22.16 18.61
C SER A 452 -7.04 -20.78 19.24
N GLU A 453 -8.29 -20.54 19.65
CA GLU A 453 -8.53 -19.81 20.90
C GLU A 453 -7.82 -20.62 22.01
N GLU A 454 -6.54 -20.37 22.24
CA GLU A 454 -6.01 -20.47 23.60
C GLU A 454 -6.73 -19.39 24.38
N VAL A 455 -7.84 -19.80 24.98
CA VAL A 455 -8.48 -19.07 26.06
C VAL A 455 -7.46 -19.00 27.18
N GLU A 456 -6.52 -18.06 27.12
CA GLU A 456 -5.91 -17.51 28.33
C GLU A 456 -7.05 -16.86 29.10
N SER A 457 -7.66 -17.69 29.95
CA SER A 457 -8.64 -17.25 30.93
C SER A 457 -8.01 -16.09 31.70
N PRO A 458 -8.65 -14.92 31.79
CA PRO A 458 -8.16 -13.85 32.63
C PRO A 458 -8.17 -14.37 34.07
N ASN A 459 -6.97 -14.64 34.59
CA ASN A 459 -6.75 -15.09 35.94
C ASN A 459 -7.10 -13.91 36.88
N ASN A 460 -8.39 -13.73 37.15
CA ASN A 460 -8.91 -12.92 38.25
C ASN A 460 -8.65 -13.65 39.57
N GLY A 461 -7.37 -13.83 39.90
CA GLY A 461 -6.91 -14.22 41.22
C GLY A 461 -6.68 -12.98 42.08
N LEU A 462 -7.74 -12.44 42.66
CA LEU A 462 -7.64 -11.55 43.82
C LEU A 462 -6.78 -12.24 44.91
N PRO A 463 -5.76 -11.60 45.48
CA PRO A 463 -5.06 -12.15 46.63
C PRO A 463 -6.02 -12.19 47.81
N ARG A 464 -6.41 -13.41 48.21
CA ARG A 464 -7.04 -13.64 49.52
C ARG A 464 -6.02 -13.32 50.61
N SER A 465 -6.28 -12.24 51.32
CA SER A 465 -5.76 -11.96 52.64
C SER A 465 -5.95 -13.18 53.55
N PHE A 466 -4.85 -13.78 54.01
CA PHE A 466 -4.83 -14.58 55.22
C PHE A 466 -4.09 -13.78 56.28
N ALA A 467 -4.85 -13.34 57.28
CA ALA A 467 -4.36 -12.87 58.55
C ALA A 467 -4.16 -14.07 59.49
N GLU A 468 -3.17 -13.90 60.37
CA GLU A 468 -2.98 -14.54 61.67
C GLU A 468 -2.67 -16.04 61.74
N SER A 469 -1.45 -16.35 62.21
CA SER A 469 -1.31 -16.92 63.55
C SER A 469 0.12 -16.78 64.07
N GLU A 470 0.19 -16.31 65.31
CA GLU A 470 1.36 -16.18 66.17
C GLU A 470 2.17 -17.49 66.32
N GLY A 471 3.47 -17.35 66.58
CA GLY A 471 4.36 -18.46 66.90
C GLY A 471 5.71 -17.98 67.41
N VAL A 472 5.70 -17.43 68.63
CA VAL A 472 6.89 -17.19 69.45
C VAL A 472 7.54 -18.53 69.79
N VAL A 473 8.79 -18.75 69.38
CA VAL A 473 9.70 -19.71 70.03
C VAL A 473 11.10 -19.07 70.11
N THR A 474 11.50 -18.80 71.35
CA THR A 474 12.85 -18.48 71.79
C THR A 474 13.76 -19.70 71.76
N ASN A 475 15.07 -19.46 71.73
CA ASN A 475 16.26 -20.30 72.02
C ASN A 475 17.21 -20.21 70.81
N GLY A 476 18.48 -19.83 70.92
CA GLY A 476 19.39 -19.81 72.04
C GLY A 476 20.76 -20.23 71.48
N ASP A 477 21.79 -19.46 71.83
CA ASP A 477 23.22 -19.80 71.90
C ASP A 477 23.95 -20.42 70.70
N GLY A 478 25.15 -19.90 70.43
CA GLY A 478 26.20 -20.71 69.79
C GLY A 478 27.29 -19.93 69.07
N LEU A 479 28.30 -19.50 69.82
CA LEU A 479 29.63 -19.11 69.36
C LEU A 479 30.20 -19.98 68.23
N SER A 480 30.86 -19.34 67.25
CA SER A 480 32.28 -19.56 66.87
C SER A 480 32.72 -18.52 65.85
#